data_AF-A0A967Y7L8-F1
#
_entry.id   AF-A0A967Y7L8-F1
#
_cell.length_a   1.000
_cell.length_b   1.000
_cell.length_c   1.000
_cell.angle_alpha   90.00
_cell.angle_beta   90.00
_cell.angle_gamma   90.00
#
_symmetry.space_group_name_H-M   'P 1'
#
loop_
_entity.id
_entity.type
_entity.pdbx_description
1 polymer ?
#
loop_
_entity_poly.entity_id
_entity_poly.type
_entity_poly.pdbx_seq_one_letter_code
_entity_poly.pdbx_strand_id
1 'polypeptide(L)'
;MQLTGATFTVTGSTAVPGPEVIADPSTLATNDMVTGSRQEALESVLVRVNDVVVADSALGFGEFSVTDGDPAGCAPATPCLRIDDEIFLVDPFPADGETINAIIGPLGFSFGTSKVRPRDAGDILFPGLRVTPTSATVVVDGTFDLTVSIPTVAPAGGEPVAITVTPADLLTGPATLTVPEGSTIGTGTYTARSTPGSGMITVSYGGTMIDVAVEVIEPMGDGLLITEYVEGTSNNKALELTNLSGSAIDLSMCTLTRHTNGGTGSSSSSTLSGTLAAGATWVLCNGSADAALMANCDVTDGVINHNGDDAYDLTCATLIVDTFGSTMGDPGDAWTGG
;
A
#
# COMPACT_ATOMS: atom_id res chain seq x y z
N MET A 1 4.27 14.92 -14.01
CA MET A 1 3.48 15.68 -15.00
C MET A 1 2.39 14.76 -15.53
N GLN A 2 1.21 14.78 -14.91
CA GLN A 2 0.08 14.00 -15.39
C GLN A 2 -0.46 14.68 -16.65
N LEU A 3 -0.53 13.96 -17.77
CA LEU A 3 -1.10 14.49 -19.02
C LEU A 3 -2.63 14.51 -18.92
N THR A 4 -3.20 15.41 -18.12
CA THR A 4 -4.65 15.64 -18.10
C THR A 4 -5.05 16.53 -19.27
N GLY A 5 -5.98 16.06 -20.11
CA GLY A 5 -6.54 16.83 -21.24
C GLY A 5 -5.81 16.65 -22.59
N ALA A 6 -4.88 15.71 -22.69
CA ALA A 6 -4.29 15.35 -23.98
C ALA A 6 -5.30 14.55 -24.83
N THR A 7 -5.73 15.14 -25.95
CA THR A 7 -6.47 14.41 -26.99
C THR A 7 -5.47 13.75 -27.92
N PHE A 8 -5.31 12.44 -27.81
CA PHE A 8 -4.52 11.66 -28.76
C PHE A 8 -5.39 11.28 -29.95
N THR A 9 -4.93 11.59 -31.16
CA THR A 9 -5.55 11.08 -32.38
C THR A 9 -4.80 9.83 -32.80
N VAL A 10 -5.46 8.66 -32.71
CA VAL A 10 -4.93 7.42 -33.26
C VAL A 10 -5.02 7.53 -34.79
N THR A 11 -3.89 7.74 -35.45
CA THR A 11 -3.81 7.90 -36.91
C THR A 11 -3.59 6.57 -37.65
N GLY A 12 -3.31 5.49 -36.92
CA GLY A 12 -3.17 4.13 -37.46
C GLY A 12 -4.49 3.36 -37.44
N SER A 13 -4.80 2.65 -38.52
CA SER A 13 -5.95 1.73 -38.61
C SER A 13 -5.56 0.26 -38.40
N THR A 14 -4.28 -0.02 -38.17
CA THR A 14 -3.77 -1.36 -37.90
C THR A 14 -3.99 -1.71 -36.43
N ALA A 15 -4.30 -2.97 -36.15
CA ALA A 15 -4.35 -3.47 -34.78
C ALA A 15 -3.02 -3.17 -34.07
N VAL A 16 -3.10 -2.75 -32.81
CA VAL A 16 -1.90 -2.59 -31.96
C VAL A 16 -1.20 -3.94 -31.91
N PRO A 17 0.10 -4.02 -32.23
CA PRO A 17 0.84 -5.26 -32.12
C PRO A 17 0.72 -5.82 -30.70
N GLY A 18 0.47 -7.14 -30.60
CA GLY A 18 0.56 -7.84 -29.33
C GLY A 18 1.98 -7.80 -28.76
N PRO A 19 2.17 -8.21 -27.49
CA PRO A 19 3.49 -8.25 -26.89
C PRO A 19 4.42 -9.20 -27.66
N GLU A 20 5.69 -8.82 -27.76
CA GLU A 20 6.74 -9.69 -28.29
C GLU A 20 6.95 -10.86 -27.31
N VAL A 21 6.78 -12.09 -27.78
CA VAL A 21 6.94 -13.27 -26.93
C VAL A 21 8.41 -13.65 -26.83
N ILE A 22 8.89 -13.74 -25.59
CA ILE A 22 10.28 -14.02 -25.26
C ILE A 22 10.36 -15.45 -24.74
N ALA A 23 11.02 -16.31 -25.53
CA ALA A 23 11.12 -17.74 -25.23
C ALA A 23 12.05 -18.05 -24.06
N ASP A 24 13.09 -17.24 -23.86
CA ASP A 24 14.08 -17.38 -22.79
C ASP A 24 14.24 -16.02 -22.08
N PRO A 25 13.72 -15.87 -20.85
CA PRO A 25 13.83 -14.63 -20.07
C PRO A 25 15.26 -14.15 -19.85
N SER A 26 16.25 -15.05 -19.81
CA SER A 26 17.65 -14.68 -19.59
C SER A 26 18.22 -13.83 -20.73
N THR A 27 17.65 -13.93 -21.94
CA THR A 27 18.03 -13.10 -23.10
C THR A 27 17.72 -11.60 -22.92
N LEU A 28 16.93 -11.27 -21.90
CA LEU A 28 16.64 -9.89 -21.50
C LEU A 28 17.46 -9.45 -20.28
N ALA A 29 18.02 -10.39 -19.51
CA ALA A 29 18.56 -10.11 -18.19
C ALA A 29 19.95 -9.45 -18.18
N THR A 30 20.71 -9.55 -19.28
CA THR A 30 22.02 -8.91 -19.43
C THR A 30 22.02 -7.85 -20.53
N ASN A 31 22.86 -6.82 -20.33
CA ASN A 31 23.18 -5.80 -21.34
C ASN A 31 24.21 -6.29 -22.37
N ASP A 32 24.38 -7.61 -22.52
CA ASP A 32 25.47 -8.16 -23.33
C ASP A 32 25.05 -8.33 -24.80
N MET A 33 25.23 -7.28 -25.60
CA MET A 33 25.01 -7.31 -27.04
C MET A 33 25.92 -8.31 -27.80
N VAL A 34 26.95 -8.87 -27.15
CA VAL A 34 27.96 -9.72 -27.80
C VAL A 34 27.48 -11.18 -27.90
N THR A 35 26.56 -11.63 -27.04
CA THR A 35 26.06 -13.02 -26.99
C THR A 35 24.68 -13.23 -27.63
N GLY A 36 24.01 -12.17 -28.08
CA GLY A 36 22.67 -12.25 -28.69
C GLY A 36 21.52 -11.71 -27.82
N SER A 37 21.81 -10.83 -26.86
CA SER A 37 20.79 -10.14 -26.08
C SER A 37 19.87 -9.31 -26.99
N ARG A 38 18.55 -9.45 -26.79
CA ARG A 38 17.54 -8.68 -27.54
C ARG A 38 17.19 -7.36 -26.85
N GLN A 39 17.82 -7.06 -25.71
CA GLN A 39 17.43 -5.97 -24.83
C GLN A 39 17.38 -4.62 -25.53
N GLU A 40 18.48 -4.15 -26.16
CA GLU A 40 18.45 -2.81 -26.79
C GLU A 40 17.39 -2.71 -27.90
N ALA A 41 17.16 -3.81 -28.63
CA ALA A 41 16.13 -3.86 -29.66
C ALA A 41 14.70 -3.88 -29.10
N LEU A 42 14.55 -4.26 -27.83
CA LEU A 42 13.28 -4.41 -27.12
C LEU A 42 13.09 -3.37 -26.01
N GLU A 43 14.01 -2.43 -25.84
CA GLU A 43 13.84 -1.34 -24.89
C GLU A 43 12.60 -0.52 -25.28
N SER A 44 11.73 -0.26 -24.30
CA SER A 44 10.41 0.34 -24.46
C SER A 44 9.41 -0.49 -25.30
N VAL A 45 9.72 -1.74 -25.63
CA VAL A 45 8.80 -2.67 -26.30
C VAL A 45 8.01 -3.45 -25.27
N LEU A 46 6.72 -3.65 -25.55
CA LEU A 46 5.87 -4.54 -24.76
C LEU A 46 6.31 -5.99 -24.99
N VAL A 47 6.84 -6.63 -23.95
CA VAL A 47 7.31 -8.02 -24.00
C VAL A 47 6.40 -8.92 -23.17
N ARG A 48 6.42 -10.21 -23.48
CA ARG A 48 5.78 -11.27 -22.69
C ARG A 48 6.78 -12.40 -22.46
N VAL A 49 7.07 -12.69 -21.20
CA VAL A 49 7.77 -13.92 -20.78
C VAL A 49 6.73 -14.93 -20.27
N ASN A 50 6.94 -16.21 -20.53
CA ASN A 50 6.02 -17.28 -20.11
C ASN A 50 6.72 -18.27 -19.19
N ASP A 51 5.92 -18.93 -18.36
CA ASP A 51 6.28 -20.12 -17.58
C ASP A 51 7.57 -19.93 -16.77
N VAL A 52 7.63 -18.82 -16.03
CA VAL A 52 8.80 -18.44 -15.23
C VAL A 52 8.65 -18.86 -13.77
N VAL A 53 9.79 -18.95 -13.09
CA VAL A 53 9.90 -19.20 -11.65
C VAL A 53 10.53 -17.99 -10.99
N VAL A 54 9.99 -17.56 -9.85
CA VAL A 54 10.56 -16.49 -9.03
C VAL A 54 11.87 -17.00 -8.42
N ALA A 55 12.96 -16.32 -8.73
CA ALA A 55 14.28 -16.73 -8.31
C ALA A 55 14.78 -16.00 -7.05
N ASP A 56 14.43 -14.72 -6.92
CA ASP A 56 14.74 -13.91 -5.74
C ASP A 56 13.67 -12.82 -5.57
N SER A 57 12.90 -12.92 -4.49
CA SER A 57 11.87 -11.98 -4.05
C SER A 57 12.39 -10.91 -3.09
N ALA A 58 13.66 -10.99 -2.67
CA ALA A 58 14.26 -10.13 -1.65
C ALA A 58 15.22 -9.07 -2.23
N LEU A 59 14.99 -8.61 -3.47
CA LEU A 59 15.83 -7.59 -4.11
C LEU A 59 15.66 -6.19 -3.50
N GLY A 60 14.63 -5.99 -2.67
CA GLY A 60 14.25 -4.68 -2.14
C GLY A 60 13.48 -3.84 -3.18
N PHE A 61 12.96 -2.69 -2.73
CA PHE A 61 12.25 -1.73 -3.59
C PHE A 61 11.09 -2.33 -4.40
N GLY A 62 10.39 -3.35 -3.88
CA GLY A 62 9.28 -3.98 -4.61
C GLY A 62 9.70 -4.79 -5.84
N GLU A 63 11.00 -5.01 -6.07
CA GLU A 63 11.50 -5.80 -7.19
C GLU A 63 11.63 -7.28 -6.86
N PHE A 64 11.46 -8.13 -7.88
CA PHE A 64 11.82 -9.56 -7.82
C PHE A 64 12.44 -10.00 -9.14
N SER A 65 13.17 -11.12 -9.13
CA SER A 65 13.74 -11.72 -10.35
C SER A 65 13.09 -13.05 -10.71
N VAL A 66 13.11 -13.38 -11.99
CA VAL A 66 12.53 -14.61 -12.54
C VAL A 66 13.49 -15.32 -13.50
N THR A 67 13.32 -16.65 -13.59
CA THR A 67 14.11 -17.58 -14.39
C THR A 67 13.20 -18.59 -15.10
N ASP A 68 13.71 -19.34 -16.08
CA ASP A 68 12.95 -20.34 -16.87
C ASP A 68 12.86 -21.73 -16.23
N GLY A 69 13.36 -21.91 -15.00
CA GLY A 69 13.20 -23.17 -14.27
C GLY A 69 14.29 -23.50 -13.24
N ASP A 70 15.39 -22.75 -13.20
CA ASP A 70 16.44 -22.94 -12.18
C ASP A 70 16.67 -21.67 -11.33
N PRO A 71 16.00 -21.55 -10.16
CA PRO A 71 16.19 -20.41 -9.25
C PRO A 71 17.61 -20.34 -8.67
N ALA A 72 18.40 -21.43 -8.71
CA ALA A 72 19.81 -21.41 -8.32
C ALA A 72 20.74 -20.87 -9.43
N GLY A 73 20.21 -20.64 -10.63
CA GLY A 73 20.95 -20.20 -11.82
C GLY A 73 21.34 -18.72 -11.86
N CYS A 74 20.83 -17.90 -10.93
CA CYS A 74 21.01 -16.44 -10.93
C CYS A 74 22.38 -16.00 -10.37
N ALA A 75 23.47 -16.32 -11.06
CA ALA A 75 24.80 -15.86 -10.72
C ALA A 75 25.08 -14.45 -11.32
N PRO A 76 26.03 -13.66 -10.80
CA PRO A 76 26.40 -12.36 -11.39
C PRO A 76 26.81 -12.42 -12.87
N ALA A 77 27.25 -13.58 -13.36
CA ALA A 77 27.60 -13.80 -14.76
C ALA A 77 26.38 -14.18 -15.64
N THR A 78 25.27 -14.59 -15.03
CA THR A 78 24.02 -15.01 -15.68
C THR A 78 22.84 -14.50 -14.84
N PRO A 79 22.61 -13.18 -14.78
CA PRO A 79 21.55 -12.61 -13.97
C PRO A 79 20.18 -13.07 -14.46
N CYS A 80 19.23 -13.13 -13.53
CA CYS A 80 17.83 -13.42 -13.82
C CYS A 80 17.09 -12.14 -14.20
N LEU A 81 16.02 -12.28 -14.99
CA LEU A 81 15.24 -11.14 -15.48
C LEU A 81 14.54 -10.48 -14.30
N ARG A 82 14.67 -9.16 -14.15
CA ARG A 82 13.99 -8.43 -13.08
C ARG A 82 12.60 -7.98 -13.50
N ILE A 83 11.71 -7.96 -12.53
CA ILE A 83 10.38 -7.38 -12.60
C ILE A 83 10.36 -6.18 -11.67
N ASP A 84 9.96 -5.03 -12.20
CA ASP A 84 10.03 -3.73 -11.53
C ASP A 84 8.61 -3.24 -11.19
N ASP A 85 8.46 -2.63 -10.02
CA ASP A 85 7.20 -2.08 -9.51
C ASP A 85 6.92 -0.64 -9.98
N GLU A 86 7.80 -0.05 -10.82
CA GLU A 86 7.71 1.33 -11.31
C GLU A 86 6.33 1.74 -11.84
N ILE A 87 5.57 0.80 -12.42
CA ILE A 87 4.20 1.06 -12.90
C ILE A 87 3.16 0.35 -12.03
N PHE A 88 3.42 -0.89 -11.62
CA PHE A 88 2.48 -1.70 -10.83
C PHE A 88 3.24 -2.58 -9.84
N LEU A 89 2.93 -2.40 -8.56
CA LEU A 89 3.40 -3.29 -7.49
C LEU A 89 2.54 -4.56 -7.48
N VAL A 90 3.22 -5.71 -7.58
CA VAL A 90 2.57 -7.02 -7.56
C VAL A 90 2.11 -7.35 -6.14
N ASP A 91 0.81 -7.57 -5.97
CA ASP A 91 0.19 -7.87 -4.68
C ASP A 91 -0.88 -8.98 -4.84
N PRO A 92 -0.81 -10.11 -4.11
CA PRO A 92 0.24 -10.49 -3.15
C PRO A 92 1.63 -10.60 -3.77
N PHE A 93 2.65 -10.14 -3.04
CA PHE A 93 4.03 -10.19 -3.52
C PHE A 93 4.48 -11.64 -3.71
N PRO A 94 5.13 -11.99 -4.84
CA PRO A 94 5.47 -13.37 -5.14
C PRO A 94 6.62 -13.89 -4.26
N ALA A 95 6.56 -15.17 -3.91
CA ALA A 95 7.57 -15.83 -3.07
C ALA A 95 8.64 -16.57 -3.90
N ASP A 96 9.83 -16.80 -3.33
CA ASP A 96 10.89 -17.59 -3.97
C ASP A 96 10.39 -18.99 -4.38
N GLY A 97 10.70 -19.39 -5.61
CA GLY A 97 10.28 -20.66 -6.20
C GLY A 97 8.84 -20.68 -6.72
N GLU A 98 8.09 -19.58 -6.58
CA GLU A 98 6.73 -19.50 -7.09
C GLU A 98 6.71 -19.45 -8.63
N THR A 99 5.72 -20.13 -9.23
CA THR A 99 5.58 -20.19 -10.69
C THR A 99 4.62 -19.12 -11.19
N ILE A 100 4.90 -18.56 -12.36
CA ILE A 100 4.11 -17.53 -13.03
C ILE A 100 3.97 -17.92 -14.51
N ASN A 101 2.74 -18.15 -14.96
CA ASN A 101 2.45 -18.57 -16.33
C ASN A 101 2.84 -17.51 -17.36
N ALA A 102 2.67 -16.22 -17.03
CA ALA A 102 3.16 -15.14 -17.88
C ALA A 102 3.34 -13.82 -17.14
N ILE A 103 4.30 -13.03 -17.60
CA ILE A 103 4.49 -11.64 -17.21
C ILE A 103 4.60 -10.80 -18.47
N ILE A 104 3.81 -9.74 -18.54
CA ILE A 104 3.74 -8.80 -19.65
C ILE A 104 4.14 -7.42 -19.16
N GLY A 105 4.83 -6.64 -19.98
CA GLY A 105 5.12 -5.25 -19.66
C GLY A 105 6.13 -4.64 -20.61
N PRO A 106 6.23 -3.31 -20.69
CA PRO A 106 7.35 -2.66 -21.34
C PRO A 106 8.66 -3.07 -20.68
N LEU A 107 9.66 -3.40 -21.49
CA LEU A 107 11.03 -3.59 -21.04
C LEU A 107 11.70 -2.23 -20.85
N GLY A 108 12.22 -1.95 -19.65
CA GLY A 108 13.02 -0.76 -19.37
C GLY A 108 14.44 -1.12 -18.96
N PHE A 109 15.37 -0.17 -19.09
CA PHE A 109 16.74 -0.30 -18.59
C PHE A 109 17.01 0.77 -17.55
N SER A 110 17.39 0.36 -16.34
CA SER A 110 17.77 1.28 -15.26
C SER A 110 18.79 0.62 -14.33
N PHE A 111 19.65 1.42 -13.71
CA PHE A 111 20.67 0.95 -12.75
C PHE A 111 21.53 -0.23 -13.25
N GLY A 112 21.76 -0.31 -14.57
CA GLY A 112 22.59 -1.36 -15.18
C GLY A 112 21.88 -2.68 -15.42
N THR A 113 20.56 -2.76 -15.28
CA THR A 113 19.78 -3.98 -15.47
C THR A 113 18.49 -3.72 -16.25
N SER A 114 18.09 -4.69 -17.07
CA SER A 114 16.84 -4.68 -17.81
C SER A 114 15.72 -5.24 -16.94
N LYS A 115 14.54 -4.63 -17.04
CA LYS A 115 13.42 -4.98 -16.19
C LYS A 115 12.10 -4.93 -16.96
N VAL A 116 11.26 -5.92 -16.76
CA VAL A 116 9.87 -5.88 -17.24
C VAL A 116 9.06 -5.10 -16.21
N ARG A 117 8.23 -4.15 -16.67
CA ARG A 117 7.40 -3.30 -15.81
C ARG A 117 5.93 -3.62 -16.05
N PRO A 118 5.30 -4.53 -15.28
CA PRO A 118 3.87 -4.81 -15.40
C PRO A 118 3.05 -3.53 -15.26
N ARG A 119 1.97 -3.40 -16.02
CA ARG A 119 1.15 -2.17 -16.02
C ARG A 119 -0.03 -2.24 -15.06
N ASP A 120 -0.54 -3.46 -14.84
CA ASP A 120 -1.63 -3.77 -13.94
C ASP A 120 -1.60 -5.27 -13.58
N ALA A 121 -2.53 -5.72 -12.73
CA ALA A 121 -2.63 -7.12 -12.31
C ALA A 121 -2.92 -8.10 -13.46
N GLY A 122 -3.51 -7.65 -14.57
CA GLY A 122 -3.80 -8.46 -15.75
C GLY A 122 -2.56 -8.81 -16.57
N ASP A 123 -1.47 -8.07 -16.39
CA ASP A 123 -0.17 -8.35 -17.01
C ASP A 123 0.56 -9.53 -16.34
N ILE A 124 0.09 -10.03 -15.21
CA ILE A 124 0.71 -11.14 -14.46
C ILE A 124 -0.28 -12.30 -14.33
N LEU A 125 0.00 -13.37 -15.06
CA LEU A 125 -0.82 -14.57 -15.05
C LEU A 125 -0.22 -15.60 -14.11
N PHE A 126 -0.82 -15.78 -12.95
CA PHE A 126 -0.43 -16.84 -12.02
C PHE A 126 -1.16 -18.16 -12.33
N PRO A 127 -0.59 -19.32 -11.96
CA PRO A 127 -1.21 -20.63 -12.19
C PRO A 127 -2.38 -20.93 -11.24
N GLY A 128 -2.56 -20.13 -10.19
CA GLY A 128 -3.62 -20.28 -9.20
C GLY A 128 -4.40 -18.98 -8.96
N LEU A 129 -5.51 -19.12 -8.24
CA LEU A 129 -6.28 -17.99 -7.72
C LEU A 129 -5.38 -17.13 -6.82
N ARG A 130 -5.46 -15.80 -6.97
CA ARG A 130 -4.94 -14.84 -5.98
C ARG A 130 -6.04 -13.87 -5.54
N VAL A 131 -5.88 -13.34 -4.34
CA VAL A 131 -6.82 -12.42 -3.71
C VAL A 131 -6.06 -11.29 -3.04
N THR A 132 -6.54 -10.06 -3.27
CA THR A 132 -5.96 -8.83 -2.74
C THR A 132 -7.08 -7.97 -2.13
N PRO A 133 -6.93 -7.43 -0.91
CA PRO A 133 -5.80 -7.65 0.00
C PRO A 133 -5.84 -9.07 0.63
N THR A 134 -4.73 -9.50 1.23
CA THR A 134 -4.63 -10.79 1.95
C THR A 134 -5.20 -10.72 3.37
N SER A 135 -5.33 -9.52 3.92
CA SER A 135 -6.11 -9.19 5.11
C SER A 135 -6.64 -7.76 5.00
N ALA A 136 -7.72 -7.45 5.71
CA ALA A 136 -8.28 -6.09 5.75
C ALA A 136 -8.61 -5.68 7.18
N THR A 137 -8.21 -4.46 7.55
CA THR A 137 -8.73 -3.76 8.72
C THR A 137 -9.55 -2.58 8.22
N VAL A 138 -10.80 -2.49 8.63
CA VAL A 138 -11.76 -1.49 8.13
C VAL A 138 -12.57 -0.94 9.29
N VAL A 139 -12.74 0.38 9.34
CA VAL A 139 -13.61 1.02 10.33
C VAL A 139 -15.08 0.70 10.03
N VAL A 140 -15.95 0.68 11.04
CA VAL A 140 -17.40 0.54 10.83
C VAL A 140 -17.89 1.51 9.75
N ASP A 141 -18.81 1.05 8.90
CA ASP A 141 -19.35 1.76 7.73
C ASP A 141 -18.31 2.15 6.66
N GLY A 142 -17.02 1.87 6.88
CA GLY A 142 -15.94 2.01 5.91
C GLY A 142 -16.01 0.97 4.80
N THR A 143 -15.28 1.21 3.73
CA THR A 143 -15.26 0.32 2.55
C THR A 143 -13.85 -0.07 2.14
N PHE A 144 -13.71 -1.25 1.57
CA PHE A 144 -12.49 -1.67 0.87
C PHE A 144 -12.85 -2.49 -0.37
N ASP A 145 -11.95 -2.54 -1.34
CA ASP A 145 -12.10 -3.37 -2.53
C ASP A 145 -11.40 -4.71 -2.34
N LEU A 146 -12.09 -5.78 -2.72
CA LEU A 146 -11.54 -7.11 -2.86
C LEU A 146 -11.34 -7.41 -4.35
N THR A 147 -10.10 -7.70 -4.72
CA THR A 147 -9.71 -8.07 -6.08
C THR A 147 -9.32 -9.54 -6.14
N VAL A 148 -9.81 -10.24 -7.15
CA VAL A 148 -9.46 -11.64 -7.44
C VAL A 148 -8.74 -11.71 -8.78
N SER A 149 -7.69 -12.53 -8.85
CA SER A 149 -6.99 -12.87 -10.08
C SER A 149 -7.12 -14.38 -10.34
N ILE A 150 -7.72 -14.74 -11.47
CA ILE A 150 -7.91 -16.13 -11.87
C ILE A 150 -6.83 -16.58 -12.88
N PRO A 151 -6.47 -17.87 -12.93
CA PRO A 151 -5.34 -18.37 -13.71
C PRO A 151 -5.55 -18.39 -15.23
N THR A 152 -6.75 -18.07 -15.71
CA THR A 152 -7.11 -18.09 -17.12
C THR A 152 -8.00 -16.90 -17.44
N VAL A 153 -7.82 -16.33 -18.64
CA VAL A 153 -8.69 -15.26 -19.13
C VAL A 153 -10.14 -15.72 -19.15
N ALA A 154 -11.04 -14.93 -18.55
CA ALA A 154 -12.44 -15.24 -18.45
C ALA A 154 -13.08 -15.34 -19.86
N PRO A 155 -13.94 -16.35 -20.08
CA PRO A 155 -14.59 -16.57 -21.37
C PRO A 155 -15.67 -15.51 -21.65
N ALA A 156 -16.31 -15.63 -22.82
CA ALA A 156 -17.45 -14.80 -23.16
C ALA A 156 -18.58 -14.90 -22.12
N GLY A 157 -19.05 -13.74 -21.63
CA GLY A 157 -19.99 -13.66 -20.52
C GLY A 157 -19.37 -13.54 -19.13
N GLY A 158 -18.04 -13.58 -19.01
CA GLY A 158 -17.31 -13.45 -17.76
C GLY A 158 -17.24 -14.75 -16.95
N GLU A 159 -16.47 -14.72 -15.87
CA GLU A 159 -16.23 -15.85 -14.99
C GLU A 159 -16.63 -15.51 -13.54
N PRO A 160 -17.55 -16.26 -12.92
CA PRO A 160 -17.97 -16.01 -11.54
C PRO A 160 -16.98 -16.62 -10.52
N VAL A 161 -16.65 -15.83 -9.49
CA VAL A 161 -15.85 -16.25 -8.33
C VAL A 161 -16.72 -16.15 -7.09
N ALA A 162 -16.90 -17.26 -6.38
CA ALA A 162 -17.80 -17.33 -5.22
C ALA A 162 -17.15 -16.71 -3.98
N ILE A 163 -17.91 -15.90 -3.24
CA ILE A 163 -17.45 -15.25 -2.01
C ILE A 163 -18.38 -15.59 -0.86
N THR A 164 -17.80 -15.99 0.27
CA THR A 164 -18.53 -16.22 1.53
C THR A 164 -17.94 -15.36 2.64
N VAL A 165 -18.77 -14.54 3.29
CA VAL A 165 -18.37 -13.76 4.46
C VAL A 165 -18.82 -14.48 5.73
N THR A 166 -17.92 -14.65 6.70
CA THR A 166 -18.21 -15.27 8.00
C THR A 166 -17.68 -14.40 9.13
N PRO A 167 -18.52 -13.93 10.07
CA PRO A 167 -19.97 -14.10 10.10
C PRO A 167 -20.66 -13.29 8.98
N ALA A 168 -21.84 -13.74 8.53
CA ALA A 168 -22.50 -13.20 7.34
C ALA A 168 -22.93 -11.73 7.48
N ASP A 169 -23.00 -11.23 8.71
CA ASP A 169 -23.30 -9.85 9.08
C ASP A 169 -22.05 -9.01 9.35
N LEU A 170 -20.83 -9.51 9.14
CA LEU A 170 -19.62 -8.70 9.29
C LEU A 170 -19.53 -7.60 8.22
N LEU A 171 -19.85 -7.95 6.97
CA LEU A 171 -19.71 -7.08 5.81
C LEU A 171 -20.98 -7.08 4.95
N THR A 172 -21.13 -6.06 4.11
CA THR A 172 -22.08 -6.05 3.00
C THR A 172 -21.29 -5.96 1.70
N GLY A 173 -21.55 -6.87 0.77
CA GLY A 173 -20.86 -6.94 -0.52
C GLY A 173 -21.45 -8.04 -1.40
N PRO A 174 -20.94 -8.20 -2.62
CA PRO A 174 -21.42 -9.22 -3.55
C PRO A 174 -21.03 -10.64 -3.09
N ALA A 175 -21.97 -11.59 -3.08
CA ALA A 175 -21.66 -13.00 -2.83
C ALA A 175 -20.93 -13.69 -4.01
N THR A 176 -20.79 -12.99 -5.13
CA THR A 176 -20.08 -13.46 -6.32
C THR A 176 -19.41 -12.28 -7.01
N LEU A 177 -18.09 -12.34 -7.18
CA LEU A 177 -17.36 -11.41 -8.04
C LEU A 177 -17.38 -11.93 -9.47
N THR A 178 -17.58 -11.05 -10.44
CA THR A 178 -17.51 -11.42 -11.86
C THR A 178 -16.20 -10.91 -12.42
N VAL A 179 -15.37 -11.81 -12.92
CA VAL A 179 -14.23 -11.48 -13.76
C VAL A 179 -14.78 -11.20 -15.17
N PRO A 180 -14.63 -9.98 -15.72
CA PRO A 180 -15.18 -9.65 -17.04
C PRO A 180 -14.54 -10.48 -18.15
N GLU A 181 -15.30 -10.73 -19.23
CA GLU A 181 -14.78 -11.35 -20.45
C GLU A 181 -13.47 -10.69 -20.90
N GLY A 182 -12.47 -11.51 -21.24
CA GLY A 182 -11.17 -11.01 -21.71
C GLY A 182 -10.24 -10.51 -20.59
N SER A 183 -10.66 -10.57 -19.32
CA SER A 183 -9.86 -10.23 -18.15
C SER A 183 -9.48 -11.49 -17.35
N THR A 184 -8.46 -11.39 -16.52
CA THR A 184 -8.16 -12.33 -15.42
C THR A 184 -8.51 -11.75 -14.07
N ILE A 185 -8.91 -10.47 -14.03
CA ILE A 185 -9.13 -9.68 -12.82
C ILE A 185 -10.60 -9.34 -12.66
N GLY A 186 -11.14 -9.57 -11.46
CA GLY A 186 -12.44 -9.10 -11.03
C GLY A 186 -12.34 -8.39 -9.68
N THR A 187 -13.10 -7.33 -9.48
CA THR A 187 -13.07 -6.53 -8.25
C THR A 187 -14.48 -6.30 -7.74
N GLY A 188 -14.66 -6.22 -6.42
CA GLY A 188 -15.89 -5.74 -5.81
C GLY A 188 -15.66 -5.10 -4.45
N THR A 189 -16.50 -4.12 -4.15
CA THR A 189 -16.42 -3.34 -2.92
C THR A 189 -17.21 -4.01 -1.80
N TYR A 190 -16.61 -4.03 -0.61
CA TYR A 190 -17.23 -4.48 0.64
C TYR A 190 -17.32 -3.33 1.62
N THR A 191 -18.44 -3.25 2.33
CA THR A 191 -18.71 -2.26 3.37
C THR A 191 -18.75 -2.96 4.73
N ALA A 192 -17.97 -2.47 5.68
CA ALA A 192 -18.03 -2.91 7.06
C ALA A 192 -19.38 -2.56 7.69
N ARG A 193 -19.95 -3.47 8.48
CA ARG A 193 -21.18 -3.15 9.21
C ARG A 193 -20.90 -2.34 10.47
N SER A 194 -21.95 -1.76 11.04
CA SER A 194 -21.94 -0.90 12.23
C SER A 194 -21.62 -1.62 13.55
N THR A 195 -21.02 -2.81 13.51
CA THR A 195 -20.65 -3.55 14.72
C THR A 195 -19.25 -4.12 14.52
N PRO A 196 -18.29 -3.77 15.39
CA PRO A 196 -16.95 -4.30 15.36
C PRO A 196 -16.95 -5.81 15.53
N GLY A 197 -15.95 -6.43 14.95
CA GLY A 197 -15.77 -7.86 15.01
C GLY A 197 -14.71 -8.32 14.04
N SER A 198 -14.34 -9.58 14.17
CA SER A 198 -13.42 -10.22 13.24
C SER A 198 -14.12 -11.36 12.52
N GLY A 199 -13.63 -11.67 11.34
CA GLY A 199 -14.11 -12.77 10.54
C GLY A 199 -13.27 -12.98 9.29
N MET A 200 -13.83 -13.76 8.37
CA MET A 200 -13.14 -14.18 7.15
C MET A 200 -14.01 -13.89 5.93
N ILE A 201 -13.35 -13.48 4.85
CA ILE A 201 -13.89 -13.66 3.50
C ILE A 201 -13.23 -14.91 2.90
N THR A 202 -14.03 -15.92 2.57
CA THR A 202 -13.57 -17.09 1.81
C THR A 202 -13.88 -16.87 0.33
N VAL A 203 -12.84 -16.81 -0.48
CA VAL A 203 -12.91 -16.75 -1.94
C VAL A 203 -12.73 -18.16 -2.50
N SER A 204 -13.68 -18.64 -3.31
CA SER A 204 -13.62 -19.96 -3.91
C SER A 204 -13.68 -19.91 -5.44
N TYR A 205 -12.70 -20.54 -6.08
CA TYR A 205 -12.61 -20.68 -7.53
C TYR A 205 -11.88 -21.98 -7.91
N GLY A 206 -12.43 -22.75 -8.85
CA GLY A 206 -11.77 -23.96 -9.37
C GLY A 206 -11.44 -25.04 -8.33
N GLY A 207 -12.15 -25.06 -7.19
CA GLY A 207 -11.87 -25.96 -6.06
C GLY A 207 -10.82 -25.44 -5.07
N THR A 208 -10.14 -24.33 -5.40
CA THR A 208 -9.26 -23.60 -4.48
C THR A 208 -10.11 -22.70 -3.57
N MET A 209 -9.70 -22.57 -2.31
CA MET A 209 -10.27 -21.63 -1.34
C MET A 209 -9.14 -20.79 -0.75
N ILE A 210 -9.32 -19.48 -0.72
CA ILE A 210 -8.42 -18.52 -0.07
C ILE A 210 -9.23 -17.73 0.95
N ASP A 211 -8.74 -17.71 2.18
CA ASP A 211 -9.36 -16.98 3.27
C ASP A 211 -8.62 -15.65 3.49
N VAL A 212 -9.36 -14.54 3.49
CA VAL A 212 -8.89 -13.20 3.83
C VAL A 212 -9.41 -12.84 5.20
N ALA A 213 -8.50 -12.60 6.15
CA ALA A 213 -8.88 -12.15 7.48
C ALA A 213 -9.38 -10.71 7.43
N VAL A 214 -10.53 -10.45 8.04
CA VAL A 214 -11.11 -9.10 8.13
C VAL A 214 -11.34 -8.74 9.58
N GLU A 215 -10.88 -7.54 9.96
CA GLU A 215 -11.14 -6.92 11.25
C GLU A 215 -11.95 -5.64 11.02
N VAL A 216 -13.17 -5.62 11.53
CA VAL A 216 -14.00 -4.42 11.62
C VAL A 216 -13.75 -3.78 12.98
N ILE A 217 -13.26 -2.56 12.97
CA ILE A 217 -12.94 -1.80 14.19
C ILE A 217 -13.90 -0.63 14.37
N GLU A 218 -14.21 -0.25 15.61
CA GLU A 218 -14.84 1.05 15.86
C GLU A 218 -13.88 2.17 15.42
N PRO A 219 -14.42 3.33 14.97
CA PRO A 219 -13.62 4.51 14.76
C PRO A 219 -13.20 5.00 16.14
N MET A 220 -11.96 4.68 16.46
CA MET A 220 -11.41 4.82 17.79
C MET A 220 -10.70 6.16 17.86
N GLY A 221 -11.15 7.05 18.75
CA GLY A 221 -10.65 8.42 18.81
C GLY A 221 -11.27 9.37 17.77
N ASP A 222 -12.38 8.99 17.11
CA ASP A 222 -13.11 9.89 16.21
C ASP A 222 -13.54 11.17 16.94
N GLY A 223 -13.28 12.32 16.33
CA GLY A 223 -13.44 13.64 16.93
C GLY A 223 -12.34 14.04 17.92
N LEU A 224 -11.33 13.22 18.20
CA LEU A 224 -10.13 13.65 18.92
C LEU A 224 -9.17 14.34 17.94
N LEU A 225 -8.96 15.64 18.14
CA LEU A 225 -8.13 16.46 17.25
C LEU A 225 -6.99 17.13 18.00
N ILE A 226 -5.89 17.38 17.29
CA ILE A 226 -4.85 18.33 17.66
C ILE A 226 -5.39 19.73 17.38
N THR A 227 -5.84 20.42 18.42
CA THR A 227 -6.50 21.74 18.27
C THR A 227 -5.56 22.91 18.46
N GLU A 228 -4.44 22.71 19.13
CA GLU A 228 -3.42 23.74 19.28
C GLU A 228 -2.02 23.14 19.25
N TYR A 229 -1.12 23.84 18.55
CA TYR A 229 0.31 23.58 18.52
C TYR A 229 1.02 24.87 18.95
N VAL A 230 1.77 24.79 20.04
CA VAL A 230 2.48 25.94 20.61
C VAL A 230 3.98 25.74 20.47
N GLU A 231 4.60 26.55 19.64
CA GLU A 231 6.06 26.64 19.54
C GLU A 231 6.54 28.01 20.02
N GLY A 232 6.92 28.07 21.29
CA GLY A 232 7.53 29.22 21.91
C GLY A 232 9.07 29.15 21.91
N THR A 233 9.68 30.12 22.60
CA THR A 233 11.14 30.17 22.75
C THR A 233 11.65 28.99 23.59
N SER A 234 12.76 28.37 23.16
CA SER A 234 13.40 27.27 23.89
C SER A 234 12.40 26.14 24.18
N ASN A 235 12.29 25.65 25.41
CA ASN A 235 11.43 24.51 25.78
C ASN A 235 9.95 24.87 25.98
N ASN A 236 9.53 26.10 25.67
CA ASN A 236 8.12 26.50 25.79
C ASN A 236 7.30 25.90 24.63
N LYS A 237 7.00 24.62 24.73
CA LYS A 237 6.32 23.82 23.71
C LYS A 237 5.12 23.10 24.32
N ALA A 238 4.00 23.11 23.62
CA ALA A 238 2.80 22.41 24.03
C ALA A 238 1.97 21.95 22.83
N LEU A 239 1.10 20.97 23.07
CA LEU A 239 0.12 20.49 22.11
C LEU A 239 -1.19 20.24 22.86
N GLU A 240 -2.30 20.77 22.34
CA GLU A 240 -3.64 20.55 22.88
C GLU A 240 -4.38 19.50 22.06
N LEU A 241 -4.92 18.51 22.76
CA LEU A 241 -5.88 17.56 22.21
C LEU A 241 -7.29 17.92 22.67
N THR A 242 -8.24 18.00 21.76
CA THR A 242 -9.66 18.22 22.10
C THR A 242 -10.50 17.05 21.64
N ASN A 243 -11.35 16.55 22.55
CA ASN A 243 -12.37 15.58 22.20
C ASN A 243 -13.65 16.31 21.74
N LEU A 244 -13.84 16.46 20.44
CA LEU A 244 -15.04 17.03 19.82
C LEU A 244 -16.17 16.01 19.58
N SER A 245 -15.98 14.76 20.02
CA SER A 245 -16.99 13.71 19.88
C SER A 245 -18.13 13.86 20.90
N GLY A 246 -19.15 13.01 20.75
CA GLY A 246 -20.29 12.94 21.68
C GLY A 246 -20.05 12.09 22.93
N SER A 247 -18.89 11.46 23.09
CA SER A 247 -18.60 10.51 24.17
C SER A 247 -17.20 10.68 24.76
N ALA A 248 -16.95 10.11 25.94
CA ALA A 248 -15.61 10.09 26.51
C ALA A 248 -14.68 9.16 25.70
N ILE A 249 -13.44 9.59 25.47
CA ILE A 249 -12.42 8.84 24.74
C ILE A 249 -11.37 8.35 25.73
N ASP A 250 -11.07 7.05 25.72
CA ASP A 250 -9.91 6.50 26.42
C ASP A 250 -8.65 6.89 25.65
N LEU A 251 -7.70 7.56 26.29
CA LEU A 251 -6.46 7.98 25.65
C LEU A 251 -5.39 6.89 25.70
N SER A 252 -5.55 5.84 26.52
CA SER A 252 -4.55 4.76 26.62
C SER A 252 -4.36 3.93 25.35
N MET A 253 -5.34 4.02 24.45
CA MET A 253 -5.34 3.46 23.09
C MET A 253 -4.70 4.38 22.05
N CYS A 254 -4.31 5.59 22.45
CA CYS A 254 -3.75 6.61 21.56
C CYS A 254 -2.24 6.78 21.79
N THR A 255 -1.52 7.03 20.71
CA THR A 255 -0.08 7.31 20.69
C THR A 255 0.13 8.60 19.90
N LEU A 256 0.88 9.52 20.50
CA LEU A 256 1.35 10.72 19.82
C LEU A 256 2.75 10.45 19.30
N THR A 257 2.96 10.58 17.99
CA THR A 257 4.26 10.37 17.34
C THR A 257 4.74 11.67 16.73
N ARG A 258 5.89 12.17 17.18
CA ARG A 258 6.62 13.26 16.54
C ARG A 258 7.51 12.72 15.43
N HIS A 259 7.42 13.32 14.26
CA HIS A 259 8.25 13.04 13.10
C HIS A 259 9.22 14.21 12.90
N THR A 260 10.52 13.95 13.10
CA THR A 260 11.54 14.98 12.93
C THR A 260 11.64 15.38 11.46
N ASN A 261 11.69 16.68 11.16
CA ASN A 261 11.83 17.22 9.80
C ASN A 261 10.83 16.62 8.79
N GLY A 262 9.54 16.68 9.12
CA GLY A 262 8.46 16.21 8.26
C GLY A 262 8.55 14.74 7.85
N GLY A 263 9.11 13.88 8.71
CA GLY A 263 9.24 12.45 8.48
C GLY A 263 10.55 12.01 7.83
N THR A 264 11.44 12.93 7.48
CA THR A 264 12.77 12.59 6.93
C THR A 264 13.81 12.26 8.00
N GLY A 265 13.56 12.67 9.25
CA GLY A 265 14.38 12.39 10.42
C GLY A 265 13.87 11.22 11.28
N SER A 266 14.42 11.09 12.49
CA SER A 266 13.96 10.08 13.44
C SER A 266 12.57 10.43 14.00
N SER A 267 11.80 9.41 14.38
CA SER A 267 10.53 9.60 15.08
C SER A 267 10.68 9.36 16.58
N SER A 268 9.86 10.02 17.38
CA SER A 268 9.71 9.78 18.82
C SER A 268 8.24 9.66 19.16
N SER A 269 7.87 8.68 19.98
CA SER A 269 6.47 8.43 20.32
C SER A 269 6.24 8.35 21.81
N SER A 270 5.02 8.69 22.23
CA SER A 270 4.53 8.47 23.58
C SER A 270 3.11 7.93 23.54
N THR A 271 2.89 6.85 24.29
CA THR A 271 1.54 6.30 24.50
C THR A 271 0.84 7.15 25.57
N LEU A 272 -0.33 7.66 25.22
CA LEU A 272 -1.12 8.52 26.09
C LEU A 272 -1.81 7.67 27.17
N SER A 273 -2.49 8.31 28.11
CA SER A 273 -3.24 7.61 29.15
C SER A 273 -4.35 8.46 29.73
N GLY A 274 -5.32 7.82 30.39
CA GLY A 274 -6.47 8.49 30.99
C GLY A 274 -7.68 8.50 30.07
N THR A 275 -8.68 9.31 30.42
CA THR A 275 -9.93 9.40 29.67
C THR A 275 -10.30 10.87 29.50
N LEU A 276 -10.57 11.30 28.28
CA LEU A 276 -10.96 12.66 27.94
C LEU A 276 -12.46 12.74 27.71
N ALA A 277 -13.18 13.50 28.54
CA ALA A 277 -14.62 13.67 28.41
C ALA A 277 -15.01 14.38 27.10
N ALA A 278 -16.24 14.18 26.65
CA ALA A 278 -16.79 14.88 25.48
C ALA A 278 -16.71 16.41 25.67
N GLY A 279 -16.18 17.11 24.67
CA GLY A 279 -15.96 18.56 24.66
C GLY A 279 -14.79 19.06 25.52
N ALA A 280 -14.03 18.18 26.16
CA ALA A 280 -12.89 18.56 27.00
C ALA A 280 -11.59 18.64 26.20
N THR A 281 -10.63 19.43 26.71
CA THR A 281 -9.27 19.55 26.18
C THR A 281 -8.26 18.89 27.12
N TRP A 282 -7.11 18.51 26.57
CA TRP A 282 -5.98 17.93 27.29
C TRP A 282 -4.68 18.48 26.74
N VAL A 283 -3.91 19.17 27.58
CA VAL A 283 -2.70 19.90 27.17
C VAL A 283 -1.45 19.14 27.60
N LEU A 284 -0.66 18.73 26.61
CA LEU A 284 0.63 18.09 26.79
C LEU A 284 1.75 19.12 26.60
N CYS A 285 2.67 19.21 27.56
CA CYS A 285 3.76 20.18 27.52
C CYS A 285 5.13 19.53 27.60
N ASN A 286 6.15 20.23 27.10
CA ASN A 286 7.53 19.87 27.40
C ASN A 286 7.80 20.02 28.91
N GLY A 287 8.42 19.02 29.53
CA GLY A 287 8.69 19.02 30.98
C GLY A 287 9.65 20.12 31.47
N SER A 288 10.32 20.83 30.55
CA SER A 288 11.21 21.96 30.85
C SER A 288 10.64 23.31 30.39
N ALA A 289 9.36 23.38 30.05
CA ALA A 289 8.68 24.65 29.77
C ALA A 289 8.67 25.56 31.01
N ASP A 290 8.51 26.87 30.77
CA ASP A 290 8.41 27.85 31.83
C ASP A 290 7.13 27.68 32.68
N ALA A 291 7.12 28.33 33.84
CA ALA A 291 6.02 28.21 34.79
C ALA A 291 4.68 28.76 34.28
N ALA A 292 4.69 29.70 33.31
CA ALA A 292 3.47 30.28 32.77
C ALA A 292 2.79 29.29 31.84
N LEU A 293 3.55 28.62 30.96
CA LEU A 293 3.02 27.55 30.13
C LEU A 293 2.63 26.34 30.99
N MET A 294 3.49 25.93 31.93
CA MET A 294 3.26 24.78 32.82
C MET A 294 1.95 24.86 33.61
N ALA A 295 1.47 26.07 33.92
CA ALA A 295 0.21 26.28 34.63
C ALA A 295 -1.05 25.88 33.83
N ASN A 296 -0.92 25.70 32.51
CA ASN A 296 -2.01 25.28 31.62
C ASN A 296 -1.87 23.81 31.19
N CYS A 297 -0.85 23.10 31.67
CA CYS A 297 -0.56 21.74 31.25
C CYS A 297 -1.27 20.72 32.14
N ASP A 298 -1.90 19.73 31.53
CA ASP A 298 -2.44 18.59 32.25
C ASP A 298 -1.37 17.52 32.49
N VAL A 299 -0.43 17.39 31.54
CA VAL A 299 0.67 16.45 31.61
C VAL A 299 1.94 17.02 30.97
N THR A 300 3.09 16.52 31.41
CA THR A 300 4.37 16.74 30.75
C THR A 300 4.81 15.48 30.03
N ASP A 301 5.26 15.61 28.78
CA ASP A 301 5.73 14.50 27.98
C ASP A 301 7.00 14.87 27.20
N GLY A 302 7.94 13.94 27.08
CA GLY A 302 9.19 14.12 26.35
C GLY A 302 9.01 14.14 24.82
N VAL A 303 7.88 13.63 24.31
CA VAL A 303 7.55 13.69 22.89
C VAL A 303 7.34 15.13 22.42
N ILE A 304 6.88 16.01 23.33
CA ILE A 304 6.65 17.45 23.10
C ILE A 304 7.99 18.17 23.03
N ASN A 305 8.69 18.03 21.90
CA ASN A 305 10.00 18.63 21.68
C ASN A 305 10.21 19.06 20.23
N HIS A 306 9.12 19.44 19.58
CA HIS A 306 9.07 19.87 18.19
C HIS A 306 9.79 21.20 17.93
N ASN A 307 10.26 21.41 16.71
CA ASN A 307 10.67 22.72 16.22
C ASN A 307 10.24 22.82 14.77
N GLY A 308 9.80 23.99 14.33
CA GLY A 308 9.54 24.44 12.97
C GLY A 308 8.96 23.42 11.99
N ASP A 309 9.80 22.49 11.58
CA ASP A 309 9.67 21.48 10.55
C ASP A 309 9.21 20.10 11.03
N ASP A 310 8.99 19.91 12.33
CA ASP A 310 8.50 18.66 12.90
C ASP A 310 6.98 18.47 12.71
N ALA A 311 6.55 17.25 12.41
CA ALA A 311 5.15 16.87 12.31
C ALA A 311 4.70 15.98 13.48
N TYR A 312 3.40 15.88 13.71
CA TYR A 312 2.82 14.92 14.65
C TYR A 312 1.71 14.11 14.02
N ASP A 313 1.73 12.79 14.24
CA ASP A 313 0.59 11.91 14.04
C ASP A 313 -0.01 11.54 15.40
N LEU A 314 -1.33 11.72 15.53
CA LEU A 314 -2.12 11.17 16.62
C LEU A 314 -2.78 9.89 16.14
N THR A 315 -2.31 8.75 16.64
CA THR A 315 -2.80 7.42 16.24
C THR A 315 -3.59 6.79 17.38
N CYS A 316 -4.83 6.40 17.15
CA CYS A 316 -5.67 5.70 18.12
C CYS A 316 -6.07 4.32 17.56
N ALA A 317 -5.77 3.25 18.31
CA ALA A 317 -6.05 1.86 17.92
C ALA A 317 -5.68 1.54 16.46
N THR A 318 -4.49 1.98 16.05
CA THR A 318 -3.86 1.86 14.72
C THR A 318 -4.31 2.82 13.63
N LEU A 319 -5.39 3.59 13.83
CA LEU A 319 -5.81 4.62 12.89
C LEU A 319 -5.19 5.96 13.25
N ILE A 320 -4.58 6.64 12.28
CA ILE A 320 -4.23 8.06 12.44
C ILE A 320 -5.54 8.85 12.43
N VAL A 321 -5.86 9.47 13.57
CA VAL A 321 -7.09 10.25 13.75
C VAL A 321 -6.89 11.73 13.48
N ASP A 322 -5.65 12.21 13.61
CA ASP A 322 -5.26 13.57 13.22
C ASP A 322 -3.76 13.67 12.97
N THR A 323 -3.36 14.63 12.14
CA THR A 323 -1.97 14.95 11.82
C THR A 323 -1.76 16.45 11.82
N PHE A 324 -0.74 16.92 12.54
CA PHE A 324 -0.22 18.27 12.40
C PHE A 324 1.05 18.27 11.54
N GLY A 325 1.10 19.13 10.51
CA GLY A 325 2.20 19.16 9.54
C GLY A 325 2.07 18.08 8.46
N SER A 326 3.19 17.69 7.85
CA SER A 326 3.26 16.60 6.86
C SER A 326 4.34 15.59 7.25
N THR A 327 4.05 14.30 7.11
CA THR A 327 5.02 13.21 7.31
C THR A 327 5.65 12.73 6.00
N MET A 328 5.36 13.40 4.88
CA MET A 328 5.79 13.01 3.53
C MET A 328 6.96 13.85 2.99
N GLY A 329 7.62 14.67 3.81
CA GLY A 329 8.76 15.46 3.38
C GLY A 329 9.07 16.68 4.26
N ASP A 330 10.33 17.09 4.24
CA ASP A 330 10.85 18.22 5.00
C ASP A 330 10.36 19.57 4.42
N PRO A 331 9.66 20.43 5.20
CA PRO A 331 9.19 21.74 4.76
C PRO A 331 10.27 22.83 4.73
N GLY A 332 11.52 22.52 5.08
CA GLY A 332 12.57 23.50 5.30
C GLY A 332 12.56 23.97 6.75
N ASP A 333 12.41 25.27 6.99
CA ASP A 333 12.53 25.81 8.36
C ASP A 333 11.23 25.71 9.17
N ALA A 334 10.06 25.68 8.53
CA ALA A 334 8.76 25.60 9.19
C ALA A 334 7.60 25.23 8.26
N TRP A 335 6.51 24.71 8.83
CA TRP A 335 5.22 24.61 8.14
C TRP A 335 4.63 26.01 7.89
N THR A 336 4.45 26.37 6.61
CA THR A 336 3.99 27.73 6.21
C THR A 336 2.53 27.78 5.72
N GLY A 337 1.80 26.67 5.81
CA GLY A 337 0.39 26.58 5.44
C GLY A 337 -0.36 25.58 6.32
N GLY A 338 -1.63 25.89 6.60
CA GLY A 338 -2.63 25.03 7.22
C GLY A 338 -3.92 25.04 6.43
#